data_AF-A0A7I7S788-F1
#
_entry.id   AF-A0A7I7S788-F1
#
_cell.length_a   1.000
_cell.length_b   1.000
_cell.length_c   1.000
_cell.angle_alpha   90.00
_cell.angle_beta   90.00
_cell.angle_gamma   90.00
#
_symmetry.space_group_name_H-M   'P 1'
#
loop_
_entity.id
_entity.type
_entity.pdbx_description
1 polymer ?
#
loop_
_entity_poly.entity_id
_entity_poly.type
_entity_poly.pdbx_seq_one_letter_code
_entity_poly.pdbx_strand_id
1 'polypeptide(L)'
;MFRRLFWINVIIAVPVIVFSTMFAMLLGYEVPGFPGARWIAPLLGTVMYVVGGRPFLTGAVSEIRSRKPGMMLLIGLAITVAFFASWGASLGLLHHELEFWWELALLIVIMLLGHWVEMRSLAQTTSALDSLAALLPDEAEKVDGDRIITVSPADLHVGDLVVVRPGGSVPADGRIIDGRADMDESMVTGESRSVARGLGDAVTAGTVATDSGLRVEITATGDDTALAGIQRLVTEARNSSSRAQRLADRAAGWLFWFALGTAAITAAAWSIVGDPDASVVRAITVLVIACPHALGLAIPLVVSIATERAARGGVLIKDRLALEGMRTVDAVLFDKTGTLTKGEPTVTAIEASGDLDDDTVLALAAAAEADSEHPLARAIVRAAMERALSVPRASGFRRLRRSV
;
A
#
# COMPACT_ATOMS: atom_id res chain seq x y z
N MET A 1 9.96 -0.41 -12.36
CA MET A 1 10.43 -1.50 -13.24
C MET A 1 9.48 -1.76 -14.41
N PHE A 2 8.29 -2.36 -14.19
CA PHE A 2 7.40 -2.85 -15.25
C PHE A 2 7.07 -1.86 -16.39
N ARG A 3 6.84 -0.56 -16.10
CA ARG A 3 6.67 0.48 -17.14
C ARG A 3 7.76 0.47 -18.22
N ARG A 4 9.04 0.35 -17.81
CA ARG A 4 10.19 0.35 -18.74
C ARG A 4 10.22 -0.95 -19.55
N LEU A 5 9.97 -2.09 -18.91
CA LEU A 5 9.90 -3.39 -19.58
C LEU A 5 8.76 -3.43 -20.60
N PHE A 6 7.57 -2.93 -20.25
CA PHE A 6 6.42 -2.83 -21.16
C PHE A 6 6.77 -2.04 -22.42
N TRP A 7 7.21 -0.78 -22.30
CA TRP A 7 7.51 0.05 -23.48
C TRP A 7 8.63 -0.51 -24.36
N ILE A 8 9.67 -1.12 -23.77
CA ILE A 8 10.71 -1.83 -24.54
C ILE A 8 10.12 -3.02 -25.29
N ASN A 9 9.30 -3.86 -24.63
CA ASN A 9 8.70 -5.03 -25.26
C ASN A 9 7.63 -4.65 -26.31
N VAL A 10 6.91 -3.53 -26.17
CA VAL A 10 6.02 -3.02 -27.23
C VAL A 10 6.81 -2.68 -28.49
N ILE A 11 7.93 -1.97 -28.36
CA ILE A 11 8.79 -1.60 -29.50
C ILE A 11 9.38 -2.85 -30.19
N ILE A 12 9.72 -3.89 -29.43
CA ILE A 12 10.23 -5.16 -29.96
C ILE A 12 9.10 -6.04 -30.54
N ALA A 13 7.89 -5.99 -29.97
CA ALA A 13 6.75 -6.78 -30.42
C ALA A 13 6.28 -6.39 -31.83
N VAL A 14 6.28 -5.09 -32.18
CA VAL A 14 5.86 -4.62 -33.50
C VAL A 14 6.58 -5.35 -34.66
N PRO A 15 7.92 -5.38 -34.74
CA PRO A 15 8.61 -6.16 -35.76
C PRO A 15 8.45 -7.68 -35.58
N VAL A 16 8.35 -8.24 -34.36
CA VAL A 16 8.09 -9.68 -34.20
C VAL A 16 6.76 -10.09 -34.81
N ILE A 17 5.70 -9.29 -34.58
CA ILE A 17 4.36 -9.51 -35.11
C ILE A 17 4.34 -9.32 -36.64
N VAL A 18 4.88 -8.21 -37.13
CA VAL A 18 4.88 -7.88 -38.58
C VAL A 18 5.71 -8.88 -39.41
N PHE A 19 6.77 -9.47 -38.85
CA PHE A 19 7.60 -10.46 -39.53
C PHE A 19 7.25 -11.92 -39.20
N SER A 20 6.15 -12.18 -38.48
CA SER A 20 5.66 -13.55 -38.27
C SER A 20 4.82 -14.01 -39.46
N THR A 21 5.08 -15.23 -39.94
CA THR A 21 4.39 -15.78 -41.12
C THR A 21 2.91 -16.03 -40.85
N MET A 22 2.55 -16.49 -39.64
CA MET A 22 1.16 -16.76 -39.29
C MET A 22 0.31 -15.48 -39.18
N PHE A 23 0.89 -14.40 -38.67
CA PHE A 23 0.22 -13.09 -38.66
C PHE A 23 0.07 -12.49 -40.08
N ALA A 24 1.07 -12.72 -40.94
CA ALA A 24 1.02 -12.33 -42.35
C ALA A 24 -0.09 -13.08 -43.13
N MET A 25 -0.21 -14.41 -42.92
CA MET A 25 -1.31 -15.21 -43.47
C MET A 25 -2.69 -14.72 -42.98
N LEU A 26 -2.82 -14.36 -41.71
CA LEU A 26 -4.09 -13.89 -41.13
C LEU A 26 -4.58 -12.56 -41.75
N LEU A 27 -3.67 -11.65 -42.07
CA LEU A 27 -3.98 -10.35 -42.65
C LEU A 27 -3.86 -10.31 -44.20
N GLY A 28 -3.44 -11.42 -44.83
CA GLY A 28 -3.35 -11.53 -46.28
C GLY A 28 -2.23 -10.70 -46.92
N TYR A 29 -1.13 -10.45 -46.21
CA TYR A 29 0.07 -9.80 -46.77
C TYR A 29 1.26 -10.76 -46.81
N GLU A 30 2.22 -10.51 -47.69
CA GLU A 30 3.47 -11.28 -47.75
C GLU A 30 4.55 -10.67 -46.86
N VAL A 31 5.25 -11.49 -46.07
CA VAL A 31 6.39 -11.03 -45.26
C VAL A 31 7.47 -10.48 -46.21
N PRO A 32 7.97 -9.24 -46.02
CA PRO A 32 8.91 -8.61 -46.95
C PRO A 32 10.15 -9.47 -47.23
N GLY A 33 10.31 -9.91 -48.48
CA GLY A 33 11.30 -10.92 -48.91
C GLY A 33 12.75 -10.45 -49.00
N PHE A 34 13.27 -9.70 -48.02
CA PHE A 34 14.69 -9.33 -47.98
C PHE A 34 15.55 -10.36 -47.22
N PRO A 35 16.86 -10.47 -47.54
CA PRO A 35 17.77 -11.38 -46.84
C PRO A 35 17.79 -11.12 -45.33
N GLY A 36 17.31 -12.09 -44.56
CA GLY A 36 17.26 -12.01 -43.09
C GLY A 36 15.89 -11.74 -42.47
N ALA A 37 14.85 -11.40 -43.26
CA ALA A 37 13.51 -11.12 -42.73
C ALA A 37 12.96 -12.25 -41.84
N ARG A 38 13.11 -13.52 -42.28
CA ARG A 38 12.74 -14.73 -41.53
C ARG A 38 13.43 -14.90 -40.16
N TRP A 39 14.53 -14.20 -39.91
CA TRP A 39 15.26 -14.26 -38.63
C TRP A 39 14.86 -13.17 -37.65
N ILE A 40 14.08 -12.16 -38.08
CA ILE A 40 13.65 -11.05 -37.23
C ILE A 40 12.76 -11.56 -36.10
N ALA A 41 11.70 -12.32 -36.42
CA ALA A 41 10.79 -12.86 -35.41
C ALA A 41 11.49 -13.84 -34.43
N PRO A 42 12.32 -14.81 -34.86
CA PRO A 42 13.10 -15.65 -33.94
C PRO A 42 14.07 -14.89 -33.03
N LEU A 43 14.86 -13.95 -33.57
CA LEU A 43 15.87 -13.24 -32.79
C LEU A 43 15.22 -12.29 -31.77
N LEU A 44 14.27 -11.46 -32.22
CA LEU A 44 13.58 -10.50 -31.37
C LEU A 44 12.61 -11.20 -30.40
N GLY A 45 11.93 -12.27 -30.83
CA GLY A 45 11.11 -13.13 -29.97
C GLY A 45 11.93 -13.82 -28.87
N THR A 46 13.17 -14.23 -29.16
CA THR A 46 14.11 -14.72 -28.14
C THR A 46 14.48 -13.64 -27.12
N VAL A 47 14.74 -12.40 -27.57
CA VAL A 47 14.97 -11.26 -26.66
C VAL A 47 13.74 -10.99 -25.79
N MET A 48 12.52 -11.03 -26.36
CA MET A 48 11.28 -10.89 -25.59
C MET A 48 11.12 -12.00 -24.55
N TYR A 49 11.32 -13.27 -24.92
CA TYR A 49 11.24 -14.40 -23.99
C TYR A 49 12.22 -14.27 -22.82
N VAL A 50 13.49 -13.95 -23.09
CA VAL A 50 14.54 -13.85 -22.07
C VAL A 50 14.43 -12.58 -21.21
N VAL A 51 14.07 -11.43 -21.79
CA VAL A 51 14.06 -10.13 -21.08
C VAL A 51 12.67 -9.75 -20.59
N GLY A 52 11.67 -9.81 -21.46
CA GLY A 52 10.26 -9.52 -21.14
C GLY A 52 9.58 -10.67 -20.39
N GLY A 53 9.89 -11.92 -20.75
CA GLY A 53 9.33 -13.12 -20.11
C GLY A 53 9.92 -13.43 -18.73
N ARG A 54 11.08 -12.86 -18.38
CA ARG A 54 11.80 -13.13 -17.12
C ARG A 54 10.92 -13.13 -15.86
N PRO A 55 10.04 -12.13 -15.61
CA PRO A 55 9.21 -12.12 -14.40
C PRO A 55 8.29 -13.35 -14.31
N PHE A 56 7.66 -13.72 -15.43
CA PHE A 56 6.75 -14.86 -15.51
C PHE A 56 7.50 -16.19 -15.35
N LEU A 57 8.66 -16.34 -16.00
CA LEU A 57 9.52 -17.52 -15.85
C LEU A 57 10.01 -17.69 -14.41
N THR A 58 10.45 -16.61 -13.74
CA THR A 58 10.84 -16.67 -12.33
C THR A 58 9.66 -16.98 -11.40
N GLY A 59 8.47 -16.47 -11.72
CA GLY A 59 7.23 -16.79 -11.00
C GLY A 59 6.84 -18.26 -11.15
N ALA A 60 6.87 -18.79 -12.37
CA ALA A 60 6.59 -20.20 -12.66
C ALA A 60 7.50 -21.15 -11.88
N VAL A 61 8.81 -20.87 -11.82
CA VAL A 61 9.77 -21.66 -11.02
C VAL A 61 9.43 -21.60 -9.52
N SER A 62 8.97 -20.45 -9.02
CA SER A 62 8.52 -20.30 -7.63
C SER A 62 7.23 -21.09 -7.33
N GLU A 63 6.24 -21.04 -8.22
CA GLU A 63 4.98 -21.80 -8.12
C GLU A 63 5.22 -23.32 -8.18
N ILE A 64 6.12 -23.79 -9.04
CA ILE A 64 6.55 -25.21 -9.09
C ILE A 64 7.21 -25.61 -7.77
N ARG A 65 8.19 -24.84 -7.28
CA ARG A 65 8.89 -25.14 -6.01
C ARG A 65 7.96 -25.16 -4.81
N SER A 66 6.98 -24.27 -4.77
CA SER A 66 5.98 -24.18 -3.70
C SER A 66 4.79 -25.14 -3.89
N ARG A 67 4.76 -25.92 -4.97
CA ARG A 67 3.66 -26.84 -5.36
C ARG A 67 2.29 -26.18 -5.39
N LYS A 68 2.24 -24.90 -5.78
CA LYS A 68 1.03 -24.09 -5.88
C LYS A 68 0.92 -23.57 -7.32
N PRO A 69 0.38 -24.38 -8.27
CA PRO A 69 0.15 -23.92 -9.63
C PRO A 69 -0.85 -22.77 -9.61
N GLY A 70 -0.48 -21.65 -10.21
CA GLY A 70 -1.28 -20.43 -10.29
C GLY A 70 -1.08 -19.74 -11.64
N MET A 71 -1.20 -18.42 -11.64
CA MET A 71 -1.16 -17.63 -12.87
C MET A 71 0.24 -17.61 -13.51
N MET A 72 1.33 -17.57 -12.73
CA MET A 72 2.67 -17.42 -13.30
C MET A 72 3.16 -18.72 -13.96
N LEU A 73 2.81 -19.89 -13.42
CA LEU A 73 3.13 -21.18 -14.02
C LEU A 73 2.35 -21.41 -15.31
N LEU A 74 1.06 -21.03 -15.37
CA LEU A 74 0.27 -21.17 -16.58
C LEU A 74 0.80 -20.29 -17.72
N ILE A 75 1.12 -19.02 -17.43
CA ILE A 75 1.77 -18.12 -18.40
C ILE A 75 3.16 -18.64 -18.77
N GLY A 76 3.96 -19.05 -17.78
CA GLY A 76 5.31 -19.57 -17.97
C GLY A 76 5.34 -20.80 -18.87
N LEU A 77 4.39 -21.72 -18.71
CA LEU A 77 4.20 -22.86 -19.60
C LEU A 77 3.86 -22.39 -21.02
N ALA A 78 2.87 -21.51 -21.18
CA ALA A 78 2.44 -21.01 -22.48
C ALA A 78 3.56 -20.31 -23.26
N ILE A 79 4.29 -19.36 -22.66
CA ILE A 79 5.42 -18.68 -23.33
C ILE A 79 6.57 -19.64 -23.64
N THR A 80 6.79 -20.67 -22.81
CA THR A 80 7.87 -21.65 -23.02
C THR A 80 7.52 -22.64 -24.15
N VAL A 81 6.27 -23.13 -24.18
CA VAL A 81 5.75 -23.98 -25.26
C VAL A 81 5.74 -23.23 -26.58
N ALA A 82 5.20 -22.00 -26.60
CA ALA A 82 5.21 -21.14 -27.79
C ALA A 82 6.65 -20.86 -28.27
N PHE A 83 7.59 -20.58 -27.36
CA PHE A 83 8.99 -20.34 -27.71
C PHE A 83 9.66 -21.54 -28.39
N PHE A 84 9.56 -22.73 -27.80
CA PHE A 84 10.18 -23.94 -28.38
C PHE A 84 9.48 -24.42 -29.65
N ALA A 85 8.15 -24.31 -29.72
CA ALA A 85 7.38 -24.63 -30.93
C ALA A 85 7.78 -23.70 -32.09
N SER A 86 7.86 -22.39 -31.85
CA SER A 86 8.23 -21.41 -32.87
C SER A 86 9.67 -21.58 -33.33
N TRP A 87 10.60 -21.91 -32.43
CA TRP A 87 11.97 -22.27 -32.81
C TRP A 87 12.03 -23.56 -33.65
N GLY A 88 11.25 -24.59 -33.30
CA GLY A 88 11.16 -25.82 -34.07
C GLY A 88 10.62 -25.59 -35.48
N ALA A 89 9.57 -24.76 -35.62
CA ALA A 89 9.03 -24.35 -36.92
C ALA A 89 10.05 -23.54 -37.73
N SER A 90 10.71 -22.56 -37.10
CA SER A 90 11.71 -21.68 -37.75
C SER A 90 12.96 -22.43 -38.24
N LEU A 91 13.29 -23.57 -37.64
CA LEU A 91 14.39 -24.45 -38.03
C LEU A 91 13.97 -25.57 -39.00
N GLY A 92 12.68 -25.67 -39.34
CA GLY A 92 12.15 -26.76 -40.17
C GLY A 92 12.10 -28.12 -39.47
N LEU A 93 12.20 -28.16 -38.14
CA LEU A 93 12.06 -29.38 -37.32
C LEU A 93 10.59 -29.70 -37.00
N LEU A 94 9.71 -28.71 -37.13
CA LEU A 94 8.26 -28.81 -36.93
C LEU A 94 7.51 -28.17 -38.10
N HIS A 95 6.22 -28.49 -38.21
CA HIS A 95 5.31 -27.86 -39.17
C HIS A 95 5.28 -26.33 -38.99
N HIS A 96 5.27 -25.58 -40.10
CA HIS A 96 5.36 -24.12 -40.09
C HIS A 96 4.14 -23.44 -39.43
N GLU A 97 3.00 -24.15 -39.34
CA GLU A 97 1.81 -23.71 -38.59
C GLU A 97 2.03 -23.58 -37.07
N LEU A 98 3.16 -24.06 -36.54
CA LEU A 98 3.53 -23.91 -35.12
C LEU A 98 4.40 -22.65 -34.85
N GLU A 99 4.43 -21.69 -35.78
CA GLU A 99 5.14 -20.40 -35.61
C GLU A 99 4.35 -19.39 -34.76
N PHE A 100 4.33 -19.60 -33.44
CA PHE A 100 3.65 -18.75 -32.45
C PHE A 100 4.44 -17.49 -32.02
N TRP A 101 5.25 -16.90 -32.90
CA TRP A 101 6.09 -15.75 -32.54
C TRP A 101 5.24 -14.52 -32.16
N TRP A 102 4.13 -14.28 -32.87
CA TRP A 102 3.26 -13.13 -32.63
C TRP A 102 2.40 -13.30 -31.37
N GLU A 103 1.89 -14.50 -31.05
CA GLU A 103 1.23 -14.76 -29.78
C GLU A 103 2.20 -14.63 -28.60
N LEU A 104 3.42 -15.17 -28.70
CA LEU A 104 4.44 -15.00 -27.66
C LEU A 104 4.72 -13.52 -27.39
N ALA A 105 4.83 -12.71 -28.44
CA ALA A 105 5.03 -11.27 -28.32
C ALA A 105 3.84 -10.56 -27.65
N LEU A 106 2.60 -10.83 -28.10
CA LEU A 106 1.40 -10.25 -27.53
C LEU A 106 1.17 -10.68 -26.08
N LEU A 107 1.35 -11.97 -25.76
CA LEU A 107 1.21 -12.51 -24.41
C LEU A 107 2.16 -11.83 -23.43
N ILE A 108 3.45 -11.67 -23.79
CA ILE A 108 4.42 -10.96 -22.96
C ILE A 108 4.05 -9.48 -22.80
N VAL A 109 3.65 -8.78 -23.87
CA VAL A 109 3.27 -7.36 -23.81
C VAL A 109 2.02 -7.14 -22.95
N ILE A 110 0.98 -7.95 -23.14
CA ILE A 110 -0.29 -7.85 -22.41
C ILE A 110 -0.09 -8.17 -20.92
N MET A 111 0.69 -9.21 -20.59
CA MET A 111 0.95 -9.54 -19.18
C MET A 111 1.84 -8.49 -18.48
N LEU A 112 2.79 -7.88 -19.20
CA LEU A 112 3.59 -6.75 -18.69
C LEU A 112 2.73 -5.49 -18.49
N LEU A 113 1.73 -5.25 -19.36
CA LEU A 113 0.76 -4.18 -19.18
C LEU A 113 -0.07 -4.38 -17.91
N GLY A 114 -0.56 -5.60 -17.66
CA GLY A 114 -1.31 -5.95 -16.45
C GLY A 114 -0.54 -5.65 -15.17
N HIS A 115 0.69 -6.18 -15.07
CA HIS A 115 1.57 -5.91 -13.93
C HIS A 115 1.96 -4.43 -13.81
N TRP A 116 2.05 -3.68 -14.92
CA TRP A 116 2.28 -2.23 -14.85
C TRP A 116 1.06 -1.47 -14.30
N VAL A 117 -0.14 -1.75 -14.81
CA VAL A 117 -1.40 -1.16 -14.30
C VAL A 117 -1.59 -1.49 -12.82
N GLU A 118 -1.34 -2.74 -12.45
CA GLU A 118 -1.40 -3.21 -11.07
C GLU A 118 -0.46 -2.44 -10.14
N MET A 119 0.82 -2.32 -10.52
CA MET A 119 1.81 -1.60 -9.73
C MET A 119 1.54 -0.08 -9.69
N ARG A 120 0.94 0.49 -10.75
CA ARG A 120 0.51 1.90 -10.76
C ARG A 120 -0.59 2.14 -9.72
N SER A 121 -1.50 1.19 -9.53
CA SER A 121 -2.55 1.28 -8.51
C SER A 121 -2.03 1.15 -7.07
N LEU A 122 -0.82 0.60 -6.84
CA LEU A 122 -0.19 0.53 -5.52
C LEU A 122 0.62 1.79 -5.18
N ALA A 123 1.33 2.34 -6.16
CA ALA A 123 2.30 3.42 -5.95
C ALA A 123 1.66 4.76 -5.53
N GLN A 124 0.33 4.87 -5.53
CA GLN A 124 -0.38 6.08 -5.11
C GLN A 124 -0.57 6.19 -3.58
N THR A 125 -0.12 5.20 -2.78
CA THR A 125 -0.53 5.13 -1.36
C THR A 125 0.59 4.95 -0.32
N THR A 126 1.76 5.53 -0.53
CA THR A 126 2.88 5.40 0.43
C THR A 126 2.86 6.44 1.57
N SER A 127 2.16 7.58 1.45
CA SER A 127 2.44 8.74 2.32
C SER A 127 2.04 8.62 3.80
N ALA A 128 1.24 7.63 4.22
CA ALA A 128 0.65 7.61 5.57
C ALA A 128 1.61 7.11 6.67
N LEU A 129 2.64 6.34 6.31
CA LEU A 129 3.64 5.86 7.27
C LEU A 129 4.76 6.91 7.45
N ASP A 130 5.17 7.56 6.36
CA ASP A 130 6.13 8.67 6.39
C ASP A 130 5.65 9.81 7.32
N SER A 131 4.32 10.05 7.36
CA SER A 131 3.69 11.01 8.29
C SER A 131 3.83 10.65 9.77
N LEU A 132 4.03 9.38 10.13
CA LEU A 132 4.24 8.96 11.52
C LEU A 132 5.72 9.10 11.92
N ALA A 133 6.65 8.86 10.99
CA ALA A 133 8.07 9.07 11.23
C ALA A 133 8.41 10.56 11.42
N ALA A 134 7.76 11.45 10.67
CA ALA A 134 7.94 12.91 10.76
C ALA A 134 7.42 13.56 12.08
N LEU A 135 6.89 12.77 13.02
CA LEU A 135 6.43 13.22 14.34
C LEU A 135 7.43 12.91 15.46
N LEU A 136 8.46 12.12 15.18
CA LEU A 136 9.60 11.98 16.08
C LEU A 136 10.46 13.25 15.97
N PRO A 137 10.98 13.78 17.10
CA PRO A 137 11.86 14.94 17.05
C PRO A 137 13.20 14.58 16.38
N ASP A 138 13.79 15.49 15.61
CA ASP A 138 15.11 15.24 14.98
C ASP A 138 16.26 15.14 16.01
N GLU A 139 16.06 15.70 17.20
CA GLU A 139 17.04 15.82 18.28
C GLU A 139 16.44 15.40 19.64
N ALA A 140 17.26 14.81 20.50
CA ALA A 140 16.92 14.43 21.87
C ALA A 140 17.94 14.99 22.89
N GLU A 141 17.45 15.55 24.00
CA GLU A 141 18.30 16.01 25.10
C GLU A 141 18.58 14.87 26.09
N LYS A 142 19.76 14.24 25.96
CA LYS A 142 20.21 13.14 26.83
C LYS A 142 21.03 13.67 28.01
N VAL A 143 20.81 13.11 29.18
CA VAL A 143 21.60 13.37 30.40
C VAL A 143 22.81 12.43 30.39
N ASP A 144 24.01 13.00 30.34
CA ASP A 144 25.29 12.31 30.48
C ASP A 144 26.01 12.83 31.74
N GLY A 145 25.92 12.05 32.81
CA GLY A 145 26.35 12.47 34.15
C GLY A 145 25.59 13.70 34.65
N ASP A 146 26.29 14.83 34.77
CA ASP A 146 25.75 16.12 35.23
C ASP A 146 25.55 17.13 34.08
N ARG A 147 25.61 16.66 32.83
CA ARG A 147 25.46 17.48 31.62
C ARG A 147 24.29 16.99 30.78
N ILE A 148 23.68 17.91 30.05
CA ILE A 148 22.72 17.59 28.99
C ILE A 148 23.44 17.74 27.65
N ILE A 149 23.36 16.72 26.81
CA ILE A 149 23.92 16.67 25.46
C ILE A 149 22.80 16.41 24.45
N THR A 150 22.85 17.10 23.32
CA THR A 150 21.92 16.86 22.20
C THR A 150 22.45 15.70 21.36
N VAL A 151 21.60 14.69 21.12
CA VAL A 151 21.90 13.50 20.31
C VAL A 151 20.77 13.22 19.32
N SER A 152 21.00 12.39 18.30
CA SER A 152 19.89 11.87 17.49
C SER A 152 19.07 10.87 18.32
N PRO A 153 17.74 10.76 18.15
CA PRO A 153 16.96 9.67 18.74
C PRO A 153 17.47 8.28 18.36
N ALA A 154 18.15 8.15 17.21
CA ALA A 154 18.77 6.91 16.76
C ALA A 154 20.01 6.50 17.58
N ASP A 155 20.63 7.43 18.30
CA ASP A 155 21.79 7.19 19.17
C ASP A 155 21.39 6.89 20.63
N LEU A 156 20.09 6.91 20.95
CA LEU A 156 19.57 6.56 22.26
C LEU A 156 19.62 5.04 22.50
N HIS A 157 19.95 4.66 23.73
CA HIS A 157 20.01 3.28 24.18
C HIS A 157 19.04 3.06 25.35
N VAL A 158 18.61 1.81 25.56
CA VAL A 158 17.78 1.44 26.73
C VAL A 158 18.57 1.72 28.02
N GLY A 159 17.93 2.42 28.96
CA GLY A 159 18.54 2.93 30.19
C GLY A 159 19.12 4.34 30.08
N ASP A 160 19.19 4.95 28.88
CA ASP A 160 19.52 6.37 28.77
C ASP A 160 18.44 7.24 29.46
N LEU A 161 18.86 8.34 30.08
CA LEU A 161 17.98 9.34 30.64
C LEU A 161 17.86 10.51 29.67
N VAL A 162 16.64 10.88 29.29
CA VAL A 162 16.36 12.06 28.45
C VAL A 162 15.49 13.07 29.17
N VAL A 163 15.70 14.36 28.87
CA VAL A 163 14.90 15.49 29.33
C VAL A 163 13.89 15.86 28.26
N VAL A 164 12.61 15.78 28.59
CA VAL A 164 11.53 16.28 27.73
C VAL A 164 11.06 17.62 28.31
N ARG A 165 11.15 18.69 27.52
CA ARG A 165 10.74 20.04 27.93
C ARG A 165 9.22 20.24 27.75
N PRO A 166 8.59 21.24 28.40
CA PRO A 166 7.22 21.62 28.08
C PRO A 166 7.10 21.98 26.59
N GLY A 167 6.07 21.47 25.92
CA GLY A 167 5.88 21.52 24.47
C GLY A 167 6.72 20.52 23.67
N GLY A 168 7.60 19.75 24.32
CA GLY A 168 8.49 18.78 23.66
C GLY A 168 7.85 17.40 23.48
N SER A 169 8.21 16.73 22.39
CA SER A 169 7.83 15.34 22.13
C SER A 169 8.80 14.35 22.78
N VAL A 170 8.27 13.20 23.20
CA VAL A 170 9.04 12.07 23.73
C VAL A 170 9.79 11.38 22.57
N PRO A 171 11.13 11.27 22.60
CA PRO A 171 11.91 10.79 21.45
C PRO A 171 11.88 9.26 21.26
N ALA A 172 11.69 8.50 22.35
CA ALA A 172 11.63 7.04 22.36
C ALA A 172 10.80 6.55 23.56
N ASP A 173 10.28 5.32 23.50
CA ASP A 173 9.41 4.77 24.55
C ASP A 173 10.18 4.63 25.87
N GLY A 174 9.56 5.07 26.97
CA GLY A 174 10.25 5.15 28.26
C GLY A 174 9.32 5.21 29.47
N ARG A 175 9.92 5.44 30.63
CA ARG A 175 9.24 5.59 31.92
C ARG A 175 9.67 6.89 32.60
N ILE A 176 8.72 7.63 33.15
CA ILE A 176 9.01 8.86 33.89
C ILE A 176 9.73 8.51 35.20
N ILE A 177 10.94 9.03 35.38
CA ILE A 177 11.73 8.88 36.62
C ILE A 177 11.73 10.16 37.47
N ASP A 178 11.38 11.31 36.89
CA ASP A 178 11.29 12.60 37.59
C ASP A 178 10.30 13.52 36.86
N GLY A 179 9.60 14.36 37.62
CA GLY A 179 8.54 15.25 37.12
C GLY A 179 7.14 14.62 37.00
N ARG A 180 6.20 15.46 36.57
CA ARG A 180 4.81 15.15 36.19
C ARG A 180 4.37 16.11 35.10
N ALA A 181 3.55 15.68 34.15
CA ALA A 181 3.01 16.51 33.07
C ALA A 181 1.69 15.94 32.53
N ASP A 182 0.86 16.81 31.96
CA ASP A 182 -0.28 16.43 31.13
C ASP A 182 0.24 16.11 29.71
N MET A 183 0.13 14.85 29.29
CA MET A 183 0.61 14.34 28.00
C MET A 183 -0.48 14.39 26.93
N ASP A 184 -0.17 14.90 25.75
CA ASP A 184 -0.98 14.70 24.54
C ASP A 184 -0.62 13.35 23.91
N GLU A 185 -1.53 12.38 24.03
CA GLU A 185 -1.43 11.03 23.47
C GLU A 185 -2.32 10.86 22.23
N SER A 186 -2.88 11.95 21.67
CA SER A 186 -3.87 11.91 20.58
C SER A 186 -3.35 11.25 19.30
N MET A 187 -2.05 11.38 19.01
CA MET A 187 -1.42 10.73 17.84
C MET A 187 -1.37 9.21 17.92
N VAL A 188 -1.42 8.63 19.13
CA VAL A 188 -1.35 7.17 19.36
C VAL A 188 -2.73 6.60 19.71
N THR A 189 -3.51 7.35 20.49
CA THR A 189 -4.81 6.91 21.04
C THR A 189 -6.03 7.40 20.26
N GLY A 190 -5.89 8.46 19.47
CA GLY A 190 -7.00 9.20 18.85
C GLY A 190 -7.71 10.19 19.77
N GLU A 191 -7.50 10.11 21.09
CA GLU A 191 -8.23 10.92 22.08
C GLU A 191 -7.58 12.30 22.27
N SER A 192 -8.34 13.37 21.99
CA SER A 192 -7.85 14.76 22.07
C SER A 192 -7.71 15.32 23.49
N ARG A 193 -7.97 14.52 24.54
CA ARG A 193 -7.88 14.94 25.93
C ARG A 193 -6.54 14.48 26.52
N SER A 194 -5.73 15.43 26.96
CA SER A 194 -4.46 15.14 27.61
C SER A 194 -4.61 14.25 28.85
N VAL A 195 -3.62 13.39 29.08
CA VAL A 195 -3.59 12.43 30.19
C VAL A 195 -2.49 12.83 31.16
N ALA A 196 -2.83 13.03 32.44
CA ALA A 196 -1.86 13.30 33.48
C ALA A 196 -0.96 12.08 33.69
N ARG A 197 0.36 12.26 33.52
CA ARG A 197 1.39 11.24 33.77
C ARG A 197 2.39 11.74 34.82
N GLY A 198 3.00 10.80 35.54
CA GLY A 198 4.01 11.11 36.55
C GLY A 198 4.97 9.98 36.83
N LEU A 199 5.84 10.21 37.82
CA LEU A 199 6.87 9.27 38.28
C LEU A 199 6.36 7.83 38.39
N GLY A 200 6.97 6.93 37.61
CA GLY A 200 6.61 5.52 37.47
C GLY A 200 5.78 5.16 36.23
N ASP A 201 5.07 6.13 35.63
CA ASP A 201 4.24 5.89 34.45
C ASP A 201 5.08 5.72 33.17
N ALA A 202 4.57 4.88 32.26
CA ALA A 202 5.10 4.74 30.91
C ALA A 202 4.67 5.90 30.00
N VAL A 203 5.55 6.28 29.07
CA VAL A 203 5.33 7.28 28.02
C VAL A 203 5.77 6.74 26.66
N THR A 204 5.05 7.12 25.61
CA THR A 204 5.23 6.59 24.25
C THR A 204 5.91 7.61 23.35
N ALA A 205 6.77 7.16 22.44
CA ALA A 205 7.43 7.98 21.44
C ALA A 205 6.42 8.80 20.60
N GLY A 206 6.73 10.06 20.33
CA GLY A 206 5.86 10.99 19.59
C GLY A 206 4.70 11.61 20.39
N THR A 207 4.50 11.23 21.67
CA THR A 207 3.58 11.95 22.57
C THR A 207 4.20 13.24 23.08
N VAL A 208 3.40 14.27 23.38
CA VAL A 208 3.90 15.62 23.71
C VAL A 208 3.60 15.98 25.16
N ALA A 209 4.60 16.44 25.91
CA ALA A 209 4.41 16.96 27.26
C ALA A 209 3.89 18.41 27.20
N THR A 210 2.64 18.67 27.63
CA THR A 210 1.99 19.96 27.32
C THR A 210 2.32 21.09 28.30
N ASP A 211 2.45 20.82 29.61
CA ASP A 211 2.49 21.86 30.64
C ASP A 211 3.78 21.91 31.48
N SER A 212 4.48 20.78 31.66
CA SER A 212 5.71 20.70 32.44
C SER A 212 6.73 19.71 31.86
N GLY A 213 7.99 19.88 32.24
CA GLY A 213 9.08 19.01 31.81
C GLY A 213 9.17 17.70 32.60
N LEU A 214 9.74 16.68 31.97
CA LEU A 214 9.91 15.32 32.51
C LEU A 214 11.36 14.87 32.34
N ARG A 215 11.82 13.97 33.22
CA ARG A 215 12.95 13.08 32.91
C ARG A 215 12.42 11.68 32.67
N VAL A 216 12.81 11.10 31.54
CA VAL A 216 12.33 9.80 31.07
C VAL A 216 13.54 8.87 30.93
N GLU A 217 13.45 7.69 31.55
CA GLU A 217 14.35 6.57 31.32
C GLU A 217 13.86 5.78 30.10
N ILE A 218 14.70 5.66 29.07
CA ILE A 218 14.35 4.97 27.83
C ILE A 218 14.23 3.45 28.08
N THR A 219 13.10 2.88 27.67
CA THR A 219 12.79 1.44 27.83
C THR A 219 12.79 0.67 26.51
N ALA A 220 12.55 1.33 25.37
CA ALA A 220 12.67 0.73 24.04
C ALA A 220 13.04 1.78 22.98
N THR A 221 13.79 1.37 21.95
CA THR A 221 14.29 2.25 20.88
C THR A 221 14.10 1.59 19.52
N GLY A 222 14.11 2.39 18.44
CA GLY A 222 13.98 1.90 17.07
C GLY A 222 12.76 1.00 16.83
N ASP A 223 13.01 -0.19 16.27
CA ASP A 223 11.99 -1.18 15.86
C ASP A 223 11.18 -1.80 17.02
N ASP A 224 11.67 -1.66 18.26
CA ASP A 224 11.03 -2.17 19.48
C ASP A 224 10.04 -1.17 20.11
N THR A 225 9.96 0.07 19.60
CA THR A 225 8.96 1.06 20.05
C THR A 225 7.55 0.67 19.63
N ALA A 226 6.54 1.12 20.40
CA ALA A 226 5.13 0.96 20.09
C ALA A 226 4.76 1.57 18.73
N LEU A 227 5.35 2.72 18.38
CA LEU A 227 5.14 3.37 17.08
C LEU A 227 5.68 2.50 15.93
N ALA A 228 6.89 1.95 16.06
CA ALA A 228 7.42 0.99 15.08
C ALA A 228 6.62 -0.32 15.04
N GLY A 229 6.10 -0.79 16.18
CA GLY A 229 5.16 -1.90 16.26
C GLY A 229 3.88 -1.67 15.46
N ILE A 230 3.28 -0.48 15.57
CA ILE A 230 2.12 -0.05 14.77
C ILE A 230 2.48 -0.02 13.28
N GLN A 231 3.62 0.59 12.91
CA GLN A 231 4.08 0.63 11.51
C GLN A 231 4.28 -0.78 10.92
N ARG A 232 4.84 -1.70 11.71
CA ARG A 232 5.05 -3.11 11.34
C ARG A 232 3.72 -3.83 11.09
N LEU A 233 2.76 -3.72 12.01
CA LEU A 233 1.42 -4.30 11.85
C LEU A 233 0.68 -3.74 10.63
N VAL A 234 0.75 -2.43 10.40
CA VAL A 234 0.16 -1.78 9.21
C VAL A 234 0.83 -2.25 7.92
N THR A 235 2.15 -2.43 7.92
CA THR A 235 2.92 -2.92 6.77
C THR A 235 2.62 -4.38 6.47
N GLU A 236 2.52 -5.23 7.49
CA GLU A 236 2.16 -6.64 7.36
C GLU A 236 0.73 -6.80 6.81
N ALA A 237 -0.24 -6.05 7.32
CA ALA A 237 -1.62 -6.03 6.82
C ALA A 237 -1.68 -5.67 5.32
N ARG A 238 -0.97 -4.61 4.92
CA ARG A 238 -0.91 -4.11 3.53
C ARG A 238 -0.24 -5.05 2.54
N ASN A 239 0.69 -5.89 3.00
CA ASN A 239 1.40 -6.85 2.16
C ASN A 239 0.60 -8.14 1.88
N SER A 240 -0.63 -8.27 2.41
CA SER A 240 -1.46 -9.45 2.19
C SER A 240 -2.19 -9.44 0.84
N SER A 241 -2.34 -10.61 0.20
CA SER A 241 -2.94 -10.71 -1.14
C SER A 241 -4.47 -10.69 -1.12
N SER A 242 -5.07 -10.07 -2.14
CA SER A 242 -6.52 -9.87 -2.19
C SER A 242 -7.31 -11.17 -2.31
N ARG A 243 -8.61 -11.13 -2.00
CA ARG A 243 -9.49 -12.30 -2.16
C ARG A 243 -9.78 -12.55 -3.63
N ALA A 244 -9.93 -11.51 -4.45
CA ALA A 244 -10.06 -11.66 -5.90
C ALA A 244 -8.79 -12.24 -6.54
N GLN A 245 -7.59 -11.78 -6.12
CA GLN A 245 -6.33 -12.32 -6.62
C GLN A 245 -6.19 -13.81 -6.30
N ARG A 246 -6.44 -14.21 -5.04
CA ARG A 246 -6.45 -15.63 -4.63
C ARG A 246 -7.49 -16.47 -5.36
N LEU A 247 -8.61 -15.88 -5.81
CA LEU A 247 -9.60 -16.55 -6.65
C LEU A 247 -9.09 -16.75 -8.08
N ALA A 248 -8.46 -15.73 -8.67
CA ALA A 248 -7.85 -15.82 -10.00
C ALA A 248 -6.68 -16.80 -10.04
N ASP A 249 -5.80 -16.79 -9.04
CA ASP A 249 -4.70 -17.77 -8.92
C ASP A 249 -5.23 -19.19 -8.80
N ARG A 250 -6.30 -19.41 -8.03
CA ARG A 250 -6.96 -20.72 -7.93
C ARG A 250 -7.60 -21.13 -9.26
N ALA A 251 -8.27 -20.22 -9.96
CA ALA A 251 -8.87 -20.49 -11.26
C ALA A 251 -7.80 -20.82 -12.32
N ALA A 252 -6.68 -20.09 -12.33
CA ALA A 252 -5.52 -20.38 -13.16
C ALA A 252 -4.88 -21.73 -12.82
N GLY A 253 -4.79 -22.09 -11.54
CA GLY A 253 -4.30 -23.40 -11.09
C GLY A 253 -5.19 -24.56 -11.56
N TRP A 254 -6.52 -24.41 -11.52
CA TRP A 254 -7.44 -25.38 -12.13
C TRP A 254 -7.29 -25.44 -13.64
N LEU A 255 -7.23 -24.29 -14.31
CA LEU A 255 -7.08 -24.20 -15.77
C LEU A 255 -5.76 -24.83 -16.24
N PHE A 256 -4.67 -24.70 -15.49
CA PHE A 256 -3.41 -25.37 -15.73
C PHE A 256 -3.55 -26.90 -15.74
N TRP A 257 -4.24 -27.48 -14.74
CA TRP A 257 -4.48 -28.93 -14.72
C TRP A 257 -5.41 -29.40 -15.83
N PHE A 258 -6.44 -28.62 -16.17
CA PHE A 258 -7.28 -28.92 -17.33
C PHE A 258 -6.49 -28.86 -18.64
N ALA A 259 -5.67 -27.82 -18.86
CA ALA A 259 -4.84 -27.66 -20.05
C ALA A 259 -3.82 -28.81 -20.21
N LEU A 260 -3.13 -29.17 -19.12
CA LEU A 260 -2.16 -30.26 -19.12
C LEU A 260 -2.84 -31.62 -19.36
N GLY A 261 -4.00 -31.84 -18.73
CA GLY A 261 -4.80 -33.05 -18.92
C GLY A 261 -5.35 -33.19 -20.33
N THR A 262 -5.95 -32.13 -20.89
CA THR A 262 -6.47 -32.15 -22.26
C THR A 262 -5.36 -32.26 -23.30
N ALA A 263 -4.20 -31.62 -23.10
CA ALA A 263 -3.04 -31.78 -23.97
C ALA A 263 -2.49 -33.21 -23.94
N ALA A 264 -2.40 -33.84 -22.76
CA ALA A 264 -1.97 -35.24 -22.61
C ALA A 264 -2.95 -36.23 -23.26
N ILE A 265 -4.27 -36.02 -23.07
CA ILE A 265 -5.31 -36.80 -23.75
C ILE A 265 -5.25 -36.61 -25.26
N THR A 266 -5.06 -35.38 -25.74
CA THR A 266 -4.90 -35.07 -27.17
C THR A 266 -3.70 -35.81 -27.76
N ALA A 267 -2.54 -35.74 -27.08
CA ALA A 267 -1.34 -36.44 -27.52
C ALA A 267 -1.54 -37.96 -27.56
N ALA A 268 -2.15 -38.54 -26.52
CA ALA A 268 -2.42 -39.98 -26.47
C ALA A 268 -3.35 -40.42 -27.61
N ALA A 269 -4.46 -39.70 -27.83
CA ALA A 269 -5.46 -40.05 -28.84
C ALA A 269 -4.87 -40.04 -30.26
N TRP A 270 -4.15 -38.97 -30.63
CA TRP A 270 -3.58 -38.85 -31.99
C TRP A 270 -2.41 -39.80 -32.23
N SER A 271 -1.60 -40.09 -31.22
CA SER A 271 -0.57 -41.13 -31.30
C SER A 271 -1.16 -42.54 -31.47
N ILE A 272 -2.32 -42.84 -30.86
CA ILE A 272 -3.05 -44.12 -31.05
C ILE A 272 -3.68 -44.22 -32.44
N VAL A 273 -4.15 -43.11 -33.00
CA VAL A 273 -4.70 -43.04 -34.38
C VAL A 273 -3.60 -43.22 -35.46
N GLY A 274 -2.32 -43.14 -35.08
CA GLY A 274 -1.19 -43.37 -35.98
C GLY A 274 -0.65 -42.10 -36.65
N ASP A 275 -0.91 -40.93 -36.09
CA ASP A 275 -0.42 -39.62 -36.56
C ASP A 275 0.37 -38.90 -35.45
N PRO A 276 1.67 -39.25 -35.26
CA PRO A 276 2.50 -38.67 -34.21
C PRO A 276 2.83 -37.18 -34.43
N ASP A 277 2.91 -36.74 -35.68
CA ASP A 277 3.22 -35.35 -36.00
C ASP A 277 2.03 -34.45 -35.62
N ALA A 278 0.82 -34.83 -36.02
CA ALA A 278 -0.36 -34.07 -35.64
C ALA A 278 -0.73 -34.23 -34.15
N SER A 279 -0.26 -35.29 -33.48
CA SER A 279 -0.29 -35.43 -32.02
C SER A 279 0.49 -34.32 -31.33
N VAL A 280 1.74 -34.08 -31.75
CA VAL A 280 2.59 -32.99 -31.23
C VAL A 280 1.98 -31.62 -31.56
N VAL A 281 1.57 -31.40 -32.81
CA VAL A 281 0.92 -30.14 -33.25
C VAL A 281 -0.29 -29.82 -32.38
N ARG A 282 -1.25 -30.76 -32.26
CA ARG A 282 -2.51 -30.52 -31.56
C ARG A 282 -2.32 -30.39 -30.04
N ALA A 283 -1.38 -31.12 -29.45
CA ALA A 283 -1.06 -30.97 -28.02
C ALA A 283 -0.43 -29.60 -27.70
N ILE A 284 0.50 -29.11 -28.55
CA ILE A 284 1.08 -27.76 -28.42
C ILE A 284 -0.02 -26.70 -28.56
N THR A 285 -0.87 -26.80 -29.58
CA THR A 285 -1.98 -25.86 -29.81
C THR A 285 -2.94 -25.80 -28.62
N VAL A 286 -3.27 -26.93 -27.98
CA VAL A 286 -4.08 -26.95 -26.75
C VAL A 286 -3.40 -26.18 -25.61
N LEU A 287 -2.10 -26.38 -25.38
CA LEU A 287 -1.35 -25.70 -24.32
C LEU A 287 -1.22 -24.18 -24.55
N VAL A 288 -1.04 -23.74 -25.81
CA VAL A 288 -0.93 -22.32 -26.16
C VAL A 288 -2.30 -21.63 -26.03
N ILE A 289 -3.37 -22.22 -26.57
CA ILE A 289 -4.74 -21.65 -26.53
C ILE A 289 -5.29 -21.57 -25.10
N ALA A 290 -4.90 -22.49 -24.21
CA ALA A 290 -5.35 -22.49 -22.82
C ALA A 290 -4.87 -21.29 -21.97
N CYS A 291 -3.97 -20.44 -22.49
CA CYS A 291 -3.44 -19.29 -21.74
C CYS A 291 -4.50 -18.17 -21.57
N PRO A 292 -4.89 -17.80 -20.33
CA PRO A 292 -5.97 -16.85 -20.10
C PRO A 292 -5.46 -15.39 -20.08
N HIS A 293 -5.04 -14.89 -21.24
CA HIS A 293 -4.49 -13.53 -21.44
C HIS A 293 -5.27 -12.42 -20.71
N ALA A 294 -6.60 -12.48 -20.73
CA ALA A 294 -7.47 -11.48 -20.12
C ALA A 294 -7.55 -11.57 -18.58
N LEU A 295 -7.29 -12.74 -17.97
CA LEU A 295 -7.40 -12.95 -16.53
C LEU A 295 -6.37 -12.10 -15.76
N GLY A 296 -5.15 -11.97 -16.30
CA GLY A 296 -4.09 -11.12 -15.75
C GLY A 296 -4.34 -9.60 -15.89
N LEU A 297 -5.27 -9.18 -16.75
CA LEU A 297 -5.70 -7.77 -16.86
C LEU A 297 -6.96 -7.46 -16.05
N ALA A 298 -7.85 -8.43 -15.86
CA ALA A 298 -9.20 -8.20 -15.33
C ALA A 298 -9.18 -7.52 -13.95
N ILE A 299 -8.43 -8.07 -13.00
CA ILE A 299 -8.39 -7.53 -11.62
C ILE A 299 -7.73 -6.14 -11.57
N PRO A 300 -6.51 -5.91 -12.11
CA PRO A 300 -5.89 -4.59 -12.09
C PRO A 300 -6.73 -3.50 -12.76
N LEU A 301 -7.40 -3.82 -13.88
CA LEU A 301 -8.22 -2.86 -14.61
C LEU A 301 -9.50 -2.50 -13.85
N VAL A 302 -10.21 -3.50 -13.30
CA VAL A 302 -11.42 -3.26 -12.50
C VAL A 302 -11.09 -2.46 -11.24
N VAL A 303 -10.01 -2.81 -10.53
CA VAL A 303 -9.55 -2.06 -9.35
C VAL A 303 -9.20 -0.61 -9.71
N SER A 304 -8.44 -0.38 -10.80
CA SER A 304 -8.11 0.97 -11.25
C SER A 304 -9.34 1.82 -11.58
N ILE A 305 -10.32 1.25 -12.28
CA ILE A 305 -11.57 1.93 -12.66
C ILE A 305 -12.45 2.20 -11.43
N ALA A 306 -12.51 1.26 -10.49
CA ALA A 306 -13.27 1.42 -9.25
C ALA A 306 -12.67 2.50 -8.35
N THR A 307 -11.35 2.52 -8.17
CA THR A 307 -10.63 3.56 -7.42
C THR A 307 -10.78 4.93 -8.07
N GLU A 308 -10.72 5.04 -9.41
CA GLU A 308 -10.97 6.30 -10.11
C GLU A 308 -12.40 6.82 -9.86
N ARG A 309 -13.42 5.93 -9.97
CA ARG A 309 -14.81 6.31 -9.68
C ARG A 309 -15.01 6.73 -8.23
N ALA A 310 -14.40 6.04 -7.28
CA ALA A 310 -14.45 6.40 -5.85
C ALA A 310 -13.81 7.76 -5.59
N ALA A 311 -12.64 8.03 -6.16
CA ALA A 311 -11.94 9.31 -6.02
C ALA A 311 -12.75 10.49 -6.58
N ARG A 312 -13.43 10.31 -7.72
CA ARG A 312 -14.37 11.31 -8.27
C ARG A 312 -15.57 11.58 -7.34
N GLY A 313 -15.91 10.65 -6.46
CA GLY A 313 -16.92 10.80 -5.40
C GLY A 313 -16.35 11.26 -4.04
N GLY A 314 -15.09 11.69 -3.97
CA GLY A 314 -14.44 12.11 -2.72
C GLY A 314 -13.93 10.97 -1.83
N VAL A 315 -14.06 9.71 -2.26
CA VAL A 315 -13.64 8.53 -1.49
C VAL A 315 -12.23 8.10 -1.90
N LEU A 316 -11.24 8.40 -1.07
CA LEU A 316 -9.84 8.04 -1.30
C LEU A 316 -9.52 6.63 -0.78
N ILE A 317 -9.55 5.66 -1.68
CA ILE A 317 -9.24 4.25 -1.36
C ILE A 317 -7.72 4.06 -1.26
N LYS A 318 -7.24 3.75 -0.05
CA LYS A 318 -5.83 3.52 0.24
C LYS A 318 -5.35 2.07 0.04
N ASP A 319 -6.28 1.11 -0.01
CA ASP A 319 -5.96 -0.32 -0.04
C ASP A 319 -6.95 -1.10 -0.93
N ARG A 320 -6.44 -2.04 -1.74
CA ARG A 320 -7.27 -2.94 -2.56
C ARG A 320 -8.13 -3.88 -1.70
N LEU A 321 -7.58 -4.33 -0.57
CA LEU A 321 -8.27 -5.20 0.39
C LEU A 321 -9.46 -4.47 1.02
N ALA A 322 -9.31 -3.17 1.30
CA ALA A 322 -10.40 -2.34 1.79
C ALA A 322 -11.52 -2.23 0.74
N LEU A 323 -11.20 -1.98 -0.53
CA LEU A 323 -12.17 -1.95 -1.62
C LEU A 323 -12.93 -3.28 -1.78
N GLU A 324 -12.25 -4.42 -1.77
CA GLU A 324 -12.90 -5.74 -1.81
C GLU A 324 -13.73 -6.02 -0.54
N GLY A 325 -13.20 -5.63 0.62
CA GLY A 325 -13.81 -5.83 1.94
C GLY A 325 -15.08 -5.03 2.15
N MET A 326 -15.16 -3.80 1.62
CA MET A 326 -16.35 -2.93 1.74
C MET A 326 -17.64 -3.60 1.25
N ARG A 327 -17.56 -4.52 0.26
CA ARG A 327 -18.72 -5.26 -0.26
C ARG A 327 -19.34 -6.23 0.76
N THR A 328 -18.63 -6.55 1.85
CA THR A 328 -19.04 -7.48 2.91
C THR A 328 -19.00 -6.82 4.29
N VAL A 329 -19.16 -5.50 4.35
CA VAL A 329 -19.30 -4.76 5.62
C VAL A 329 -20.77 -4.63 5.94
N ASP A 330 -21.23 -5.34 6.98
CA ASP A 330 -22.62 -5.30 7.45
C ASP A 330 -22.84 -4.29 8.59
N ALA A 331 -21.76 -3.80 9.21
CA ALA A 331 -21.79 -2.84 10.31
C ALA A 331 -20.68 -1.79 10.16
N VAL A 332 -21.02 -0.51 10.36
CA VAL A 332 -20.08 0.61 10.36
C VAL A 332 -20.06 1.20 11.76
N LEU A 333 -18.91 1.09 12.43
CA LEU A 333 -18.67 1.76 13.70
C LEU A 333 -18.01 3.11 13.40
N PHE A 334 -18.68 4.19 13.78
CA PHE A 334 -18.13 5.54 13.65
C PHE A 334 -17.49 5.93 14.98
N ASP A 335 -16.28 6.49 14.92
CA ASP A 335 -15.82 7.33 16.01
C ASP A 335 -16.70 8.59 16.10
N LYS A 336 -16.86 9.13 17.30
CA LYS A 336 -17.65 10.33 17.55
C LYS A 336 -16.84 11.59 17.25
N THR A 337 -15.60 11.67 17.73
CA THR A 337 -14.80 12.90 17.69
C THR A 337 -14.16 13.06 16.31
N GLY A 338 -14.29 14.21 15.66
CA GLY A 338 -13.71 14.46 14.32
C GLY A 338 -14.33 13.67 13.14
N THR A 339 -15.08 12.60 13.40
CA THR A 339 -15.80 11.81 12.37
C THR A 339 -17.28 12.16 12.31
N LEU A 340 -18.04 11.98 13.41
CA LEU A 340 -19.45 12.42 13.49
C LEU A 340 -19.60 13.89 13.92
N THR A 341 -18.56 14.47 14.50
CA THR A 341 -18.54 15.84 15.04
C THR A 341 -17.42 16.65 14.41
N LYS A 342 -17.54 17.98 14.43
CA LYS A 342 -16.54 18.89 13.85
C LYS A 342 -15.17 18.88 14.55
N GLY A 343 -15.01 18.14 15.66
CA GLY A 343 -13.78 18.12 16.47
C GLY A 343 -13.54 19.38 17.31
N GLU A 344 -14.25 20.48 17.04
CA GLU A 344 -14.10 21.74 17.75
C GLU A 344 -15.12 21.89 18.90
N PRO A 345 -14.67 22.15 20.15
CA PRO A 345 -15.57 22.54 21.22
C PRO A 345 -16.22 23.90 20.93
N THR A 346 -17.51 24.00 21.24
CA THR A 346 -18.35 25.20 21.04
C THR A 346 -19.26 25.37 22.26
N VAL A 347 -19.44 26.60 22.73
CA VAL A 347 -20.40 26.91 23.80
C VAL A 347 -21.82 26.78 23.23
N THR A 348 -22.57 25.78 23.69
CA THR A 348 -23.94 25.48 23.18
C THR A 348 -25.04 26.13 24.01
N ALA A 349 -24.80 26.34 25.31
CA ALA A 349 -25.71 26.96 26.25
C ALA A 349 -24.90 27.69 27.33
N ILE A 350 -25.52 28.70 27.92
CA ILE A 350 -25.06 29.41 29.11
C ILE A 350 -26.27 29.43 30.04
N GLU A 351 -26.05 29.19 31.33
CA GLU A 351 -27.09 29.16 32.34
C GLU A 351 -26.58 30.02 33.50
N ALA A 352 -26.88 31.31 33.48
CA ALA A 352 -26.55 32.20 34.58
C ALA A 352 -27.33 31.88 35.87
N SER A 353 -26.81 32.32 37.02
CA SER A 353 -27.42 32.09 38.33
C SER A 353 -27.35 33.35 39.19
N GLY A 354 -28.43 33.62 39.93
CA GLY A 354 -28.61 34.87 40.66
C GLY A 354 -28.96 36.03 39.73
N ASP A 355 -28.37 37.20 39.98
CA ASP A 355 -28.67 38.46 39.29
C ASP A 355 -27.78 38.73 38.05
N LEU A 356 -26.98 37.76 37.63
CA LEU A 356 -26.13 37.87 36.44
C LEU A 356 -26.89 37.44 35.18
N ASP A 357 -26.62 38.08 34.05
CA ASP A 357 -27.03 37.60 32.73
C ASP A 357 -25.97 36.70 32.07
N ASP A 358 -26.38 35.93 31.06
CA ASP A 358 -25.53 34.97 30.36
C ASP A 358 -24.31 35.63 29.70
N ASP A 359 -24.46 36.86 29.19
CA ASP A 359 -23.39 37.58 28.52
C ASP A 359 -22.34 38.09 29.54
N THR A 360 -22.75 38.54 30.73
CA THR A 360 -21.82 38.87 31.83
C THR A 360 -21.09 37.62 32.32
N VAL A 361 -21.79 36.49 32.47
CA VAL A 361 -21.16 35.21 32.84
C VAL A 361 -20.13 34.79 31.79
N LEU A 362 -20.48 34.85 30.50
CA LEU A 362 -19.57 34.51 29.41
C LEU A 362 -18.36 35.45 29.32
N ALA A 363 -18.57 36.77 29.50
CA ALA A 363 -17.47 37.75 29.49
C ALA A 363 -16.49 37.52 30.65
N LEU A 364 -16.99 37.19 31.85
CA LEU A 364 -16.15 36.87 33.01
C LEU A 364 -15.42 35.52 32.84
N ALA A 365 -16.08 34.51 32.29
CA ALA A 365 -15.46 33.22 31.99
C ALA A 365 -14.35 33.36 30.93
N ALA A 366 -14.61 34.12 29.86
CA ALA A 366 -13.62 34.43 28.83
C ALA A 366 -12.43 35.23 29.38
N ALA A 367 -12.65 36.13 30.34
CA ALA A 367 -11.57 36.86 31.01
C ALA A 367 -10.65 35.92 31.81
N ALA A 368 -11.23 34.97 32.55
CA ALA A 368 -10.48 33.99 33.35
C ALA A 368 -9.71 32.98 32.47
N GLU A 369 -10.27 32.62 31.32
CA GLU A 369 -9.71 31.64 30.38
C GLU A 369 -8.84 32.26 29.27
N ALA A 370 -8.67 33.59 29.24
CA ALA A 370 -7.92 34.30 28.18
C ALA A 370 -6.46 33.85 28.04
N ASP A 371 -5.80 33.54 29.16
CA ASP A 371 -4.39 33.10 29.21
C ASP A 371 -4.26 31.56 29.16
N SER A 372 -5.34 30.82 28.89
CA SER A 372 -5.42 29.36 28.97
C SER A 372 -5.46 28.72 27.58
N GLU A 373 -4.48 27.87 27.26
CA GLU A 373 -4.42 27.21 25.95
C GLU A 373 -5.38 26.02 25.79
N HIS A 374 -6.12 25.65 26.83
CA HIS A 374 -6.98 24.48 26.84
C HIS A 374 -8.09 24.58 25.76
N PRO A 375 -8.46 23.50 25.05
CA PRO A 375 -9.47 23.58 23.97
C PRO A 375 -10.83 24.16 24.40
N LEU A 376 -11.26 23.90 25.65
CA LEU A 376 -12.48 24.50 26.20
C LEU A 376 -12.32 26.00 26.52
N ALA A 377 -11.14 26.43 26.97
CA ALA A 377 -10.82 27.83 27.23
C ALA A 377 -10.93 28.65 25.95
N ARG A 378 -10.27 28.18 24.88
CA ARG A 378 -10.35 28.75 23.53
C ARG A 378 -11.80 28.81 23.01
N ALA A 379 -12.63 27.82 23.31
CA ALA A 379 -14.05 27.82 22.93
C ALA A 379 -14.87 28.90 23.66
N ILE A 380 -14.62 29.13 24.96
CA ILE A 380 -15.27 30.16 25.76
C ILE A 380 -14.85 31.56 25.28
N VAL A 381 -13.55 31.79 25.11
CA VAL A 381 -13.01 33.08 24.61
C VAL A 381 -13.55 33.39 23.21
N ARG A 382 -13.58 32.40 22.30
CA ARG A 382 -14.16 32.53 20.96
C ARG A 382 -15.65 32.90 21.02
N ALA A 383 -16.45 32.24 21.85
CA ALA A 383 -17.87 32.55 21.98
C ALA A 383 -18.12 33.99 22.47
N ALA A 384 -17.29 34.51 23.38
CA ALA A 384 -17.37 35.90 23.83
C ALA A 384 -17.00 36.90 22.70
N MET A 385 -15.98 36.58 21.89
CA MET A 385 -15.60 37.38 20.72
C MET A 385 -16.67 37.36 19.62
N GLU A 386 -17.28 36.21 19.33
CA GLU A 386 -18.36 36.07 18.34
C GLU A 386 -19.63 36.86 18.73
N ARG A 387 -19.90 36.99 20.03
CA ARG A 387 -20.97 37.88 20.57
C ARG A 387 -20.54 39.35 20.72
N ALA A 388 -19.30 39.70 20.34
CA ALA A 388 -18.73 41.04 20.48
C ALA A 388 -18.77 41.60 21.92
N LEU A 389 -18.64 40.74 22.93
CA LEU A 389 -18.69 41.13 24.34
C LEU A 389 -17.40 41.83 24.79
N SER A 390 -17.57 42.81 25.69
CA SER A 390 -16.44 43.50 26.33
C SER A 390 -15.81 42.62 27.42
N VAL A 391 -14.90 41.72 27.03
CA VAL A 391 -14.16 40.86 27.97
C VAL A 391 -13.24 41.72 28.86
N PRO A 392 -13.42 41.74 30.20
CA PRO A 392 -12.55 42.49 31.11
C PRO A 392 -11.17 41.85 31.20
N ARG A 393 -10.14 42.66 31.50
CA ARG A 393 -8.77 42.15 31.66
C ARG A 393 -8.59 41.45 33.01
N ALA A 394 -8.34 40.14 32.99
CA ALA A 394 -7.92 39.40 34.18
C ALA A 394 -6.48 39.72 34.60
N SER A 395 -6.15 39.43 35.86
CA SER A 395 -4.80 39.53 36.42
C SER A 395 -4.57 38.46 37.48
N GLY A 396 -3.33 38.00 37.64
CA GLY A 396 -3.00 36.94 38.59
C GLY A 396 -3.48 35.54 38.20
N PHE A 397 -3.56 35.25 36.90
CA PHE A 397 -3.95 33.93 36.38
C PHE A 397 -3.18 32.79 37.05
N ARG A 398 -3.92 31.78 37.51
CA ARG A 398 -3.39 30.54 38.09
C ARG A 398 -4.31 29.38 37.77
N ARG A 399 -3.76 28.31 37.18
CA ARG A 399 -4.45 27.03 37.05
C ARG A 399 -4.58 26.37 38.42
N LEU A 400 -5.76 26.52 39.05
CA LEU A 400 -6.07 25.89 40.34
C LEU A 400 -6.25 24.38 40.17
N ARG A 401 -5.20 23.59 40.43
CA ARG A 401 -5.32 22.12 40.49
C ARG A 401 -6.03 21.70 41.78
N ARG A 402 -6.98 20.77 41.66
CA ARG A 402 -7.64 20.13 42.81
C ARG A 402 -6.61 19.22 43.49
N SER A 403 -6.19 19.58 44.71
CA SER A 403 -5.42 18.68 45.57
C SER A 403 -6.30 17.47 45.92
N VAL A 404 -5.88 16.30 45.48
CA VAL A 404 -6.44 14.98 45.86
C VAL A 404 -5.47 14.35 46.85
#